data_AF-A0A4S0RWN4-F1
#
_entry.id   AF-A0A4S0RWN4-F1
#
_cell.length_a   1.000
_cell.length_b   1.000
_cell.length_c   1.000
_cell.angle_alpha   90.00
_cell.angle_beta   90.00
_cell.angle_gamma   90.00
#
_symmetry.space_group_name_H-M   'P 1'
#
loop_
_entity.id
_entity.type
_entity.pdbx_description
1 polymer ?
#
loop_
_entity_poly.entity_id
_entity_poly.type
_entity_poly.pdbx_seq_one_letter_code
_entity_poly.pdbx_strand_id
1 'polypeptide(L)'
;MKAILALVGGFVLTLAVFGSGLGFAAWLLAAKSPHEARRTVSVAELWTRDARPVNKTAQNLERLPADQPAAPDIAAREQAPDPTATSSIAPSAETDELPGPHVKWCASHYRSYHPDDNTYMSYSGRLRPCVSPYLDAGADESAQPTAEVSYVTGDVASAVTTGLSADHVDSCFSRYRSYRPDDNSYQPYSGGPRRQCE
;
A
#
# COMPACT_ATOMS: atom_id res chain seq x y z
N MET A 1 -11.42 40.21 -75.68
CA MET A 1 -10.16 40.46 -74.93
C MET A 1 -10.40 40.90 -73.48
N LYS A 2 -11.16 41.97 -73.21
CA LYS A 2 -11.40 42.45 -71.82
C LYS A 2 -12.05 41.42 -70.87
N ALA A 3 -13.06 40.67 -71.35
CA ALA A 3 -13.74 39.66 -70.53
C ALA A 3 -12.84 38.46 -70.19
N ILE A 4 -11.97 38.05 -71.12
CA ILE A 4 -11.00 36.96 -70.90
C ILE A 4 -9.95 37.40 -69.87
N LEU A 5 -9.46 38.65 -69.97
CA LEU A 5 -8.54 39.22 -68.97
C LEU A 5 -9.17 39.30 -67.57
N ALA A 6 -10.45 39.65 -67.47
CA ALA A 6 -11.15 39.67 -66.19
C ALA A 6 -11.31 38.26 -65.57
N LEU A 7 -11.60 37.25 -66.39
CA LEU A 7 -11.77 35.86 -65.94
C LEU A 7 -10.42 35.25 -65.49
N VAL A 8 -9.35 35.46 -66.26
CA VAL A 8 -8.00 35.02 -65.91
C VAL A 8 -7.51 35.74 -64.64
N GLY A 9 -7.74 37.06 -64.54
CA GLY A 9 -7.38 37.83 -63.35
C GLY A 9 -8.10 37.34 -62.09
N GLY A 10 -9.39 37.03 -62.20
CA GLY A 10 -10.16 36.44 -61.10
C GLY A 10 -9.62 35.09 -60.66
N PHE A 11 -9.28 34.22 -61.60
CA PHE A 11 -8.72 32.90 -61.30
C PHE A 11 -7.33 32.96 -60.65
N VAL A 12 -6.47 33.89 -61.08
CA VAL A 12 -5.17 34.11 -60.46
C VAL A 12 -5.32 34.63 -59.03
N LEU A 13 -6.28 35.54 -58.80
CA LEU A 13 -6.53 36.10 -57.48
C LEU A 13 -7.07 35.05 -56.50
N THR A 14 -7.97 34.17 -56.94
CA THR A 14 -8.46 33.07 -56.08
C THR A 14 -7.37 32.06 -55.75
N LEU A 15 -6.51 31.71 -56.73
CA LEU A 15 -5.35 30.84 -56.49
C LEU A 15 -4.35 31.47 -55.50
N ALA A 16 -4.11 32.78 -55.60
CA ALA A 16 -3.22 33.49 -54.69
C ALA A 16 -3.75 33.46 -53.25
N VAL A 17 -5.04 33.74 -53.05
CA VAL A 17 -5.68 33.68 -51.73
C VAL A 17 -5.62 32.26 -51.16
N PHE A 18 -5.98 31.26 -51.97
CA PHE A 18 -5.99 29.86 -51.53
C PHE A 18 -4.59 29.33 -51.21
N GLY A 19 -3.60 29.65 -52.05
CA GLY A 19 -2.20 29.30 -51.81
C GLY A 19 -1.63 29.95 -50.55
N SER A 20 -1.98 31.21 -50.29
CA SER A 20 -1.56 31.90 -49.06
C SER A 20 -2.15 31.26 -47.80
N GLY A 21 -3.43 30.87 -47.85
CA GLY A 21 -4.10 30.20 -46.73
C GLY A 21 -3.53 28.82 -46.46
N LEU A 22 -3.25 28.04 -47.52
CA LEU A 22 -2.64 26.72 -47.39
C LEU A 22 -1.22 26.82 -46.81
N GLY A 23 -0.43 27.79 -47.28
CA GLY A 23 0.91 28.06 -46.75
C GLY A 23 0.88 28.49 -45.27
N PHE A 24 -0.06 29.36 -44.89
CA PHE A 24 -0.23 29.79 -43.51
C PHE A 24 -0.67 28.65 -42.58
N ALA A 25 -1.61 27.81 -43.02
CA ALA A 25 -2.04 26.62 -42.27
C ALA A 25 -0.89 25.62 -42.07
N ALA A 26 -0.11 25.36 -43.11
CA ALA A 26 1.08 24.52 -43.02
C ALA A 26 2.13 25.10 -42.06
N TRP A 27 2.33 26.42 -42.08
CA TRP A 27 3.23 27.10 -41.17
C TRP A 27 2.78 26.98 -39.71
N LEU A 28 1.48 27.17 -39.43
CA LEU A 28 0.94 26.99 -38.08
C LEU A 28 1.07 25.55 -37.56
N LEU A 29 0.96 24.53 -38.42
CA LEU A 29 1.14 23.13 -38.04
C LEU A 29 2.62 22.76 -37.85
N ALA A 30 3.51 23.35 -38.64
CA ALA A 30 4.95 23.10 -38.55
C ALA A 30 5.65 23.94 -37.46
N ALA A 31 5.05 25.06 -37.06
CA ALA A 31 5.54 25.87 -35.97
C ALA A 31 5.50 25.04 -34.68
N LYS A 32 6.68 24.70 -34.18
CA LYS A 32 6.85 23.99 -32.91
C LYS A 32 6.16 24.79 -31.80
N SER A 33 5.10 24.23 -31.24
CA SER A 33 4.38 24.86 -30.15
C SER A 33 5.31 25.05 -28.94
N PRO A 34 5.49 26.27 -28.42
CA PRO A 34 6.16 26.51 -27.15
C PRO A 34 5.28 26.10 -25.95
N HIS A 35 4.06 25.64 -26.21
CA HIS A 35 3.14 25.17 -25.18
C HIS A 35 3.54 23.77 -24.74
N GLU A 36 4.47 23.74 -23.78
CA GLU A 36 4.41 22.75 -22.72
C GLU A 36 2.99 22.79 -22.15
N ALA A 37 2.19 21.78 -22.51
CA ALA A 37 0.92 21.56 -21.86
C ALA A 37 1.18 21.53 -20.36
N ARG A 38 0.62 22.51 -19.63
CA ARG A 38 0.61 22.51 -18.18
C ARG A 38 -0.17 21.28 -17.74
N ARG A 39 0.59 20.21 -17.54
CA ARG A 39 0.24 18.83 -17.20
C ARG A 39 -0.98 18.80 -16.27
N THR A 40 -2.17 18.60 -16.83
CA THR A 40 -3.31 18.14 -16.03
C THR A 40 -2.98 16.71 -15.66
N VAL A 41 -2.70 16.49 -14.37
CA VAL A 41 -2.17 15.28 -13.74
C VAL A 41 -2.80 13.99 -14.29
N SER A 42 -2.30 13.53 -15.43
CA SER A 42 -2.55 12.22 -15.98
C SER A 42 -1.31 11.40 -15.68
N VAL A 43 -1.49 10.27 -14.99
CA VAL A 43 -0.38 9.38 -14.61
C VAL A 43 0.43 8.95 -15.84
N ALA A 44 -0.21 8.85 -17.02
CA ALA A 44 0.45 8.53 -18.28
C ALA A 44 1.41 9.62 -18.77
N GLU A 45 1.21 10.89 -18.39
CA GLU A 45 2.12 12.01 -18.72
C GLU A 45 3.34 12.09 -17.78
N LEU A 46 3.35 11.34 -16.68
CA LEU A 46 4.51 11.23 -15.80
C LEU A 46 5.58 10.30 -16.37
N TRP A 47 5.21 9.43 -17.30
CA TRP A 47 6.13 8.48 -17.93
C TRP A 47 6.65 9.04 -19.25
N THR A 48 7.95 8.92 -19.47
CA THR A 48 8.58 9.28 -20.75
C THR A 48 8.06 8.37 -21.85
N ARG A 49 7.51 8.95 -22.94
CA ARG A 49 7.03 8.19 -24.11
C ARG A 49 8.10 7.28 -24.72
N ASP A 50 9.35 7.74 -24.72
CA ASP A 50 10.49 6.98 -25.24
C ASP A 50 11.36 6.49 -24.08
N ALA A 51 11.47 5.17 -23.92
CA ALA A 51 12.39 4.57 -22.98
C ALA A 51 13.82 4.67 -23.56
N ARG A 52 14.69 5.46 -22.93
CA ARG A 52 16.13 5.48 -23.26
C ARG A 52 16.91 4.59 -22.29
N PRO A 53 17.77 3.68 -22.79
CA PRO A 53 18.62 2.87 -21.93
C PRO A 53 19.63 3.77 -21.20
N VAL A 54 19.70 3.62 -19.88
CA VAL A 54 20.64 4.33 -19.04
C VAL A 54 22.04 3.76 -19.25
N ASN A 55 22.98 4.58 -19.72
CA ASN A 55 24.37 4.18 -19.86
C ASN A 55 25.09 4.23 -18.51
N LYS A 56 25.19 3.08 -17.85
CA LYS A 56 25.79 2.94 -16.51
C LYS A 56 27.28 3.31 -16.46
N THR A 57 28.02 3.17 -17.55
CA THR A 57 29.46 3.47 -17.57
C THR A 57 29.76 4.95 -17.69
N ALA A 58 28.80 5.76 -18.14
CA ALA A 58 28.89 7.21 -18.15
C ALA A 58 28.44 7.85 -16.82
N GLN A 59 27.87 7.07 -15.89
CA GLN A 59 27.38 7.56 -14.61
C GLN A 59 28.53 7.70 -13.60
N ASN A 60 29.14 8.88 -13.53
CA ASN A 60 30.01 9.26 -12.42
C ASN A 60 29.14 9.68 -11.22
N LEU A 61 28.56 8.69 -10.54
CA LEU A 61 27.79 8.93 -9.32
C LEU A 61 28.76 9.18 -8.16
N GLU A 62 28.90 10.43 -7.74
CA GLU A 62 29.57 10.78 -6.49
C GLU A 62 28.62 10.46 -5.32
N ARG A 63 29.10 9.73 -4.31
CA ARG A 63 28.32 9.50 -3.10
C ARG A 63 28.42 10.73 -2.23
N LEU A 64 27.42 11.59 -2.32
CA LEU A 64 27.27 12.66 -1.36
C LEU A 64 27.06 12.05 0.03
N PRO A 65 27.72 12.57 1.08
CA PRO A 65 27.43 12.19 2.45
C PRO A 65 25.94 12.44 2.72
N ALA A 66 25.35 11.62 3.59
CA ALA A 66 23.98 11.85 4.02
C ALA A 66 23.89 13.27 4.59
N ASP A 67 23.06 14.12 3.99
CA ASP A 67 22.72 15.40 4.60
C ASP A 67 22.13 15.09 5.97
N GLN A 68 22.86 15.51 7.00
CA GLN A 68 22.43 15.35 8.37
C GLN A 68 21.19 16.22 8.51
N PRO A 69 20.00 15.67 8.81
CA PRO A 69 18.83 16.50 9.02
C PRO A 69 19.19 17.52 10.11
N ALA A 70 18.89 18.79 9.85
CA ALA A 70 19.08 19.85 10.84
C ALA A 70 18.47 19.38 12.16
N ALA A 71 19.23 19.55 13.25
CA ALA A 71 18.73 19.26 14.57
C ALA A 71 17.37 19.97 14.73
N PRO A 72 16.34 19.31 15.27
CA PRO A 72 15.08 19.99 15.50
C PRO A 72 15.34 21.18 16.42
N ASP A 73 15.10 22.40 15.92
CA ASP A 73 15.09 23.66 16.70
C ASP A 73 13.89 23.73 17.67
N ILE A 74 13.38 22.58 18.09
CA ILE A 74 12.39 22.50 19.14
C ILE A 74 13.18 22.29 20.42
N ALA A 75 13.49 23.40 21.09
CA ALA A 75 13.86 23.35 22.50
C ALA A 75 12.79 22.50 23.20
N ALA A 76 13.23 21.38 23.79
CA ALA A 76 12.38 20.55 24.63
C ALA A 76 11.84 21.46 25.74
N ARG A 77 10.59 21.89 25.59
CA ARG A 77 9.87 22.56 26.66
C ARG A 77 9.59 21.44 27.64
N GLU A 78 10.32 21.43 28.75
CA GLU A 78 10.07 20.54 29.88
C GLU A 78 8.68 20.89 30.40
N GLN A 79 7.70 20.16 29.91
CA GLN A 79 6.32 20.30 30.31
C GLN A 79 6.21 19.59 31.66
N ALA A 80 6.27 20.37 32.73
CA ALA A 80 5.90 19.89 34.06
C ALA A 80 4.52 19.21 33.95
N PRO A 81 4.34 18.02 34.54
CA PRO A 81 3.07 17.31 34.44
C PRO A 81 2.00 18.11 35.17
N ASP A 82 1.08 18.67 34.40
CA ASP A 82 -0.16 19.25 34.90
C ASP A 82 -1.02 18.12 35.48
N PRO A 83 -1.38 18.11 36.78
CA PRO A 83 -2.13 17.02 37.40
C PRO A 83 -3.61 16.98 36.98
N THR A 84 -3.99 17.67 35.90
CA THR A 84 -5.38 17.77 35.43
C THR A 84 -5.61 17.13 34.07
N ALA A 85 -4.70 16.25 33.62
CA ALA A 85 -4.92 15.42 32.45
C ALA A 85 -5.90 14.27 32.80
N THR A 86 -7.15 14.49 32.39
CA THR A 86 -8.22 13.51 32.27
C THR A 86 -7.69 12.12 31.93
N SER A 87 -8.02 11.18 32.80
CA SER A 87 -7.79 9.73 32.72
C SER A 87 -7.85 9.20 31.27
N SER A 88 -6.70 9.08 30.62
CA SER A 88 -6.49 8.01 29.66
C SER A 88 -5.98 6.84 30.47
N ILE A 89 -6.78 5.80 30.55
CA ILE A 89 -6.39 4.49 31.07
C ILE A 89 -5.04 4.16 30.43
N ALA A 90 -3.96 4.22 31.21
CA ALA A 90 -2.75 3.51 30.85
C ALA A 90 -3.21 2.06 30.69
N PRO A 91 -3.03 1.42 29.52
CA PRO A 91 -3.13 -0.03 29.53
C PRO A 91 -2.05 -0.44 30.52
N SER A 92 -2.49 -1.08 31.59
CA SER A 92 -1.62 -1.87 32.43
C SER A 92 -0.68 -2.60 31.48
N ALA A 93 0.62 -2.40 31.65
CA ALA A 93 1.60 -3.33 31.13
C ALA A 93 1.38 -4.64 31.91
N GLU A 94 0.28 -5.31 31.59
CA GLU A 94 0.11 -6.72 31.85
C GLU A 94 1.26 -7.32 31.06
N THR A 95 2.24 -7.81 31.79
CA THR A 95 3.23 -8.74 31.26
C THR A 95 2.49 -10.05 31.00
N ASP A 96 1.43 -10.00 30.20
CA ASP A 96 0.81 -11.14 29.58
C ASP A 96 1.79 -11.54 28.50
N GLU A 97 2.44 -12.68 28.75
CA GLU A 97 3.39 -13.28 27.85
C GLU A 97 2.73 -13.40 26.46
N LEU A 98 3.11 -12.53 25.52
CA LEU A 98 2.45 -12.48 24.23
C LEU A 98 2.61 -13.85 23.54
N PRO A 99 1.55 -14.39 22.90
CA PRO A 99 1.62 -15.69 22.25
C PRO A 99 2.80 -15.74 21.28
N GLY A 100 3.63 -16.79 21.38
CA GLY A 100 4.73 -17.02 20.44
C GLY A 100 4.32 -16.91 18.96
N PRO A 101 3.16 -17.44 18.54
CA PRO A 101 2.64 -17.26 17.18
C PRO A 101 2.37 -15.80 16.80
N HIS A 102 1.83 -14.99 17.72
CA HIS A 102 1.59 -13.56 17.51
C HIS A 102 2.90 -12.82 17.24
N VAL A 103 3.89 -13.02 18.12
CA VAL A 103 5.21 -12.36 18.02
C VAL A 103 5.90 -12.74 16.71
N LYS A 104 5.87 -14.03 16.33
CA LYS A 104 6.46 -14.53 15.08
C LYS A 104 5.80 -13.91 13.84
N TRP A 105 4.47 -13.83 13.83
CA TRP A 105 3.74 -13.21 12.73
C TRP A 105 4.08 -11.72 12.61
N CYS A 106 4.03 -10.97 13.70
CA CYS A 106 4.35 -9.54 13.71
C CYS A 106 5.79 -9.24 13.28
N ALA A 107 6.76 -10.04 13.76
CA ALA A 107 8.17 -9.90 13.37
C ALA A 107 8.42 -10.17 11.88
N SER A 108 7.65 -11.10 11.28
CA SER A 108 7.72 -11.39 9.84
C SER A 108 7.04 -10.31 8.99
N HIS A 109 5.96 -9.71 9.49
CA HIS A 109 5.12 -8.77 8.75
C HIS A 109 5.66 -7.34 8.80
N TYR A 110 6.22 -6.94 9.94
CA TYR A 110 6.74 -5.60 10.16
C TYR A 110 8.24 -5.64 10.46
N ARG A 111 9.04 -5.08 9.54
CA ARG A 111 10.51 -5.04 9.64
C ARG A 111 11.04 -4.27 10.87
N SER A 112 10.25 -3.33 11.40
CA SER A 112 10.57 -2.49 12.56
C SER A 112 9.78 -2.90 13.82
N TYR A 113 9.40 -4.16 13.92
CA TYR A 113 8.66 -4.68 15.08
C TYR A 113 9.58 -4.87 16.28
N HIS A 114 9.11 -4.46 17.46
CA HIS A 114 9.76 -4.66 18.74
C HIS A 114 8.89 -5.62 19.56
N PRO A 115 9.42 -6.80 19.95
CA PRO A 115 8.64 -7.83 20.64
C PRO A 115 8.29 -7.46 22.07
N ASP A 116 9.14 -6.66 22.75
CA ASP A 116 8.97 -6.31 24.16
C ASP A 116 7.71 -5.48 24.42
N ASP A 117 7.42 -4.52 23.53
CA ASP A 117 6.32 -3.56 23.68
C ASP A 117 5.20 -3.78 22.65
N ASN A 118 5.23 -4.90 21.91
CA ASN A 118 4.31 -5.22 20.82
C ASN A 118 4.09 -4.06 19.81
N THR A 119 5.15 -3.35 19.45
CA THR A 119 5.04 -2.08 18.72
C THR A 119 5.86 -2.07 17.42
N TYR A 120 5.35 -1.41 16.37
CA TYR A 120 6.06 -1.20 15.11
C TYR A 120 5.98 0.26 14.62
N MET A 121 6.96 0.71 13.83
CA MET A 121 6.88 1.98 13.11
C MET A 121 6.03 1.87 11.84
N SER A 122 4.97 2.69 11.78
CA SER A 122 4.19 2.89 10.56
C SER A 122 4.96 3.72 9.53
N TYR A 123 4.52 3.68 8.27
CA TYR A 123 5.09 4.51 7.20
C TYR A 123 5.02 6.02 7.47
N SER A 124 4.09 6.45 8.34
CA SER A 124 3.97 7.83 8.80
C SER A 124 4.95 8.23 9.91
N GLY A 125 5.87 7.34 10.31
CA GLY A 125 6.84 7.57 11.39
C GLY A 125 6.26 7.43 12.80
N ARG A 126 4.97 7.08 12.94
CA ARG A 126 4.31 6.86 14.23
C ARG A 126 4.43 5.40 14.67
N LEU A 127 4.70 5.19 15.96
CA LEU A 127 4.63 3.89 16.62
C LEU A 127 3.17 3.44 16.74
N ARG A 128 2.91 2.17 16.44
CA ARG A 128 1.59 1.54 16.54
C ARG A 128 1.70 0.14 17.14
N PRO A 129 0.73 -0.30 17.94
CA PRO A 129 0.69 -1.68 18.40
C PRO A 129 0.44 -2.64 17.23
N CYS A 130 1.07 -3.81 17.24
CA CYS A 130 0.76 -4.86 16.28
C CYS A 130 -0.54 -5.58 16.68
N VAL A 131 -1.43 -5.76 15.72
CA VAL A 131 -2.62 -6.57 15.88
C VAL A 131 -2.51 -7.74 14.92
N SER A 132 -2.31 -8.93 15.47
CA SER A 132 -2.31 -10.17 14.69
C SER A 132 -3.57 -10.97 15.00
N PRO A 133 -4.03 -11.83 14.09
CA PRO A 133 -5.10 -12.79 14.39
C PRO A 133 -4.79 -13.79 15.51
N TYR A 134 -3.51 -13.98 15.86
CA TYR A 134 -3.05 -14.94 16.87
C TYR A 134 -2.89 -14.35 18.27
N LEU A 135 -3.43 -13.15 18.54
CA LEU A 135 -3.32 -12.49 19.85
C LEU A 135 -3.91 -13.32 20.99
N ASP A 136 -4.97 -14.08 20.71
CA ASP A 136 -5.72 -14.84 21.73
C ASP A 136 -5.33 -16.33 21.78
N ALA A 137 -4.40 -16.79 20.92
CA ALA A 137 -4.06 -18.20 20.77
C ALA A 137 -3.13 -18.76 21.87
N GLY A 138 -2.63 -17.91 22.78
CA GLY A 138 -1.55 -18.25 23.72
C GLY A 138 -1.96 -18.70 25.12
N ALA A 139 -3.25 -18.68 25.48
CA ALA A 139 -3.67 -18.93 26.86
C ALA A 139 -3.50 -20.39 27.34
N ASP A 140 -3.31 -21.35 26.42
CA ASP A 140 -3.37 -22.78 26.74
C ASP A 140 -2.10 -23.58 26.37
N GLU A 141 -0.95 -22.95 26.08
CA GLU A 141 0.28 -23.66 25.69
C GLU A 141 1.28 -23.79 26.85
N SER A 142 0.85 -24.49 27.90
CA SER A 142 1.74 -25.07 28.94
C SER A 142 1.48 -26.56 29.10
N ALA A 143 1.23 -27.27 28.00
CA ALA A 143 1.11 -28.73 27.99
C ALA A 143 1.89 -29.31 26.81
N GLN A 144 2.95 -30.05 27.14
CA GLN A 144 3.79 -30.80 26.22
C GLN A 144 2.97 -31.68 25.26
N PRO A 145 3.38 -31.83 23.99
CA PRO A 145 2.62 -32.60 23.02
C PRO A 145 2.83 -34.10 23.24
N THR A 146 1.83 -34.78 23.82
CA THR A 146 1.71 -36.24 23.66
C THR A 146 0.88 -36.52 22.42
N ALA A 147 1.54 -37.10 21.42
CA ALA A 147 0.92 -37.57 20.20
C ALA A 147 -0.09 -38.69 20.50
N GLU A 148 -1.37 -38.36 20.52
CA GLU A 148 -2.45 -39.33 20.37
C GLU A 148 -3.56 -38.74 19.49
N VAL A 149 -3.50 -39.12 18.22
CA VAL A 149 -4.53 -38.81 17.22
C VAL A 149 -5.72 -39.73 17.51
N SER A 150 -6.82 -39.18 18.03
CA SER A 150 -8.10 -39.87 18.16
C SER A 150 -9.11 -39.27 17.20
N TYR A 151 -9.48 -40.05 16.19
CA TYR A 151 -10.56 -39.74 15.25
C TYR A 151 -11.90 -40.04 15.92
N VAL A 152 -12.68 -39.00 16.21
CA VAL A 152 -14.09 -39.15 16.61
C VAL A 152 -14.98 -38.54 15.54
N THR A 153 -15.75 -39.43 14.93
CA THR A 153 -16.90 -39.18 14.06
C THR A 153 -18.06 -38.59 14.88
N GLY A 154 -18.67 -37.52 14.36
CA GLY A 154 -20.13 -37.33 14.43
C GLY A 154 -20.70 -36.34 15.44
N ASP A 155 -21.13 -35.21 14.88
CA ASP A 155 -22.35 -34.43 15.19
C ASP A 155 -22.51 -33.56 16.46
N VAL A 156 -22.57 -32.26 16.15
CA VAL A 156 -23.27 -31.09 16.73
C VAL A 156 -23.06 -30.65 18.19
N ALA A 157 -22.69 -29.36 18.26
CA ALA A 157 -23.01 -28.37 19.31
C ALA A 157 -22.17 -28.37 20.60
N SER A 158 -20.93 -27.92 20.47
CA SER A 158 -20.43 -26.67 21.07
C SER A 158 -18.92 -26.68 20.87
N ALA A 159 -18.45 -25.89 19.92
CA ALA A 159 -17.03 -25.73 19.67
C ALA A 159 -16.41 -25.11 20.93
N VAL A 160 -15.77 -25.96 21.71
CA VAL A 160 -14.80 -25.56 22.71
C VAL A 160 -13.68 -24.88 21.92
N THR A 161 -13.65 -23.55 22.02
CA THR A 161 -12.66 -22.65 21.39
C THR A 161 -11.25 -22.79 21.99
N THR A 162 -11.03 -23.72 22.92
CA THR A 162 -9.73 -23.92 23.57
C THR A 162 -8.99 -25.10 22.94
N GLY A 163 -7.99 -24.79 22.11
CA GLY A 163 -6.98 -25.75 21.68
C GLY A 163 -6.94 -26.12 20.19
N LEU A 164 -7.22 -25.19 19.26
CA LEU A 164 -6.84 -25.43 17.86
C LEU A 164 -5.31 -25.38 17.74
N SER A 165 -4.70 -26.42 17.15
CA SER A 165 -3.26 -26.43 16.92
C SER A 165 -2.86 -25.30 15.96
N ALA A 166 -1.69 -24.69 16.19
CA ALA A 166 -1.17 -23.63 15.32
C ALA A 166 -1.10 -24.07 13.85
N ASP A 167 -0.77 -25.35 13.60
CA ASP A 167 -0.73 -25.93 12.25
C ASP A 167 -2.11 -25.97 11.57
N HIS A 168 -3.18 -26.26 12.33
CA HIS A 168 -4.55 -26.26 11.81
C HIS A 168 -4.97 -24.85 11.39
N VAL A 169 -4.72 -23.88 12.28
CA VAL A 169 -5.00 -22.46 12.04
C VAL A 169 -4.26 -21.96 10.79
N ASP A 170 -2.97 -22.30 10.64
CA ASP A 170 -2.17 -21.94 9.48
C ASP A 170 -2.69 -22.58 8.19
N SER A 171 -3.10 -23.85 8.25
CA SER A 171 -3.70 -24.54 7.09
C SER A 171 -5.00 -23.86 6.65
N CYS A 172 -5.87 -23.50 7.59
CA CYS A 172 -7.14 -22.81 7.34
C CYS A 172 -6.92 -21.41 6.77
N PHE A 173 -5.96 -20.65 7.32
CA PHE A 173 -5.60 -19.33 6.80
C PHE A 173 -5.04 -19.39 5.38
N SER A 174 -4.25 -20.41 5.06
CA SER A 174 -3.68 -20.58 3.71
C SER A 174 -4.75 -20.90 2.67
N ARG A 175 -5.80 -21.62 3.08
CA ARG A 175 -6.87 -22.11 2.20
C ARG A 175 -8.03 -21.12 2.06
N TYR A 176 -8.39 -20.44 3.15
CA TYR A 176 -9.55 -19.58 3.22
C TYR A 176 -9.16 -18.17 3.66
N ARG A 177 -9.26 -17.23 2.73
CA ARG A 177 -8.91 -15.82 2.95
C ARG A 177 -9.77 -15.12 4.02
N SER A 178 -10.94 -15.67 4.31
CA SER A 178 -11.94 -15.12 5.23
C SER A 178 -12.02 -15.89 6.56
N TYR A 179 -11.05 -16.77 6.82
CA TYR A 179 -10.97 -17.55 8.05
C TYR A 179 -10.81 -16.65 9.28
N ARG A 180 -11.47 -17.05 10.37
CA ARG A 180 -11.38 -16.43 11.69
C ARG A 180 -10.93 -17.49 12.70
N PRO A 181 -9.86 -17.21 13.45
CA PRO A 181 -9.35 -18.13 14.46
C PRO A 181 -10.27 -18.22 15.68
N ASP A 182 -10.92 -17.13 16.07
CA ASP A 182 -11.76 -17.05 17.29
C ASP A 182 -12.89 -18.08 17.34
N ASP A 183 -13.51 -18.34 16.19
CA ASP A 183 -14.69 -19.20 16.03
C ASP A 183 -14.49 -20.36 15.06
N ASN A 184 -13.23 -20.63 14.68
CA ASN A 184 -12.81 -21.62 13.67
C ASN A 184 -13.64 -21.58 12.38
N SER A 185 -14.11 -20.41 11.95
CA SER A 185 -15.05 -20.30 10.83
C SER A 185 -14.51 -19.55 9.63
N TYR A 186 -14.97 -19.89 8.42
CA TYR A 186 -14.66 -19.20 7.18
C TYR A 186 -15.91 -18.88 6.36
N GLN A 187 -15.83 -17.88 5.49
CA GLN A 187 -16.89 -17.48 4.57
C GLN A 187 -16.70 -18.16 3.20
N PRO A 188 -17.64 -19.01 2.74
CA PRO A 188 -17.57 -19.62 1.41
C PRO A 188 -17.72 -18.59 0.29
N TYR A 189 -17.08 -18.85 -0.85
CA TYR A 189 -17.14 -17.98 -2.04
C TYR A 189 -18.55 -17.86 -2.64
N SER A 190 -19.43 -18.84 -2.40
CA SER A 190 -20.83 -18.82 -2.82
C SER A 190 -21.71 -17.84 -2.03
N GLY A 191 -21.19 -17.16 -1.01
CA GLY A 191 -21.91 -16.10 -0.28
C GLY A 191 -22.93 -16.59 0.75
N GLY A 192 -22.79 -17.82 1.25
CA GLY A 192 -23.67 -18.43 2.27
C GLY A 192 -23.31 -18.10 3.73
N PRO A 193 -23.87 -18.81 4.73
CA PRO A 193 -23.41 -18.69 6.11
C PRO A 193 -21.95 -19.16 6.27
N ARG A 194 -21.28 -18.69 7.34
CA ARG A 194 -19.92 -19.13 7.68
C ARG A 194 -19.92 -20.63 8.00
N ARG A 195 -18.85 -21.34 7.59
CA ARG A 195 -18.68 -22.77 7.85
C ARG A 195 -17.44 -23.01 8.71
N GLN A 196 -17.45 -24.08 9.48
CA GLN A 196 -16.31 -24.50 10.29
C GLN A 196 -15.18 -24.99 9.38
N CYS A 197 -13.93 -24.66 9.73
CA CYS A 197 -12.76 -25.22 9.06
C CYS A 197 -12.43 -26.59 9.68
N GLU A 198 -12.45 -27.60 8.83
CA GLU A 198 -12.12 -29.00 9.14
C GLU A 198 -10.77 -29.39 8.56
#